data_AF-A0A858RGR7-F1
#
_entry.id   AF-A0A858RGR7-F1
#
_cell.length_a   1.000
_cell.length_b   1.000
_cell.length_c   1.000
_cell.angle_alpha   90.00
_cell.angle_beta   90.00
_cell.angle_gamma   90.00
#
_symmetry.space_group_name_H-M   'P 1'
#
loop_
_entity.id
_entity.type
_entity.pdbx_description
1 polymer ?
#
loop_
_entity_poly.entity_id
_entity_poly.type
_entity_poly.pdbx_seq_one_letter_code
_entity_poly.pdbx_strand_id
1 'polypeptide(L)'
;MPKIITFGPKRTKALRVMEALPDWAPRWREAVGRLSSSSFATGGGAMGWKADIDFLLTPTGFEKTLAGAYDDRPKERPAIRTQPSGLSAENFSLTSPVSVHDIGLA
;
A
#
# COMPACT_ATOMS: atom_id res chain seq x y z
N MET A 1 -26.66 22.58 19.68
CA MET A 1 -27.02 21.20 19.27
C MET A 1 -26.48 20.97 17.87
N PRO A 2 -25.56 20.02 17.63
CA PRO A 2 -25.10 19.72 16.27
C PRO A 2 -26.29 19.23 15.43
N LYS A 3 -26.42 19.73 14.20
CA LYS A 3 -27.49 19.29 13.29
C LYS A 3 -27.24 17.83 12.91
N ILE A 4 -28.21 16.96 13.18
CA ILE A 4 -28.21 15.60 12.64
C ILE A 4 -28.31 15.74 11.11
N ILE A 5 -27.22 15.47 10.42
CA ILE A 5 -27.16 15.52 8.96
C ILE A 5 -27.61 14.16 8.47
N THR A 6 -28.89 14.03 8.11
CA THR A 6 -29.39 12.81 7.46
C THR A 6 -28.57 12.54 6.20
N PHE A 7 -28.15 11.30 5.98
CA PHE A 7 -27.45 10.92 4.77
C PHE A 7 -28.35 11.10 3.54
N GLY A 8 -27.81 11.70 2.48
CA GLY A 8 -28.48 11.74 1.18
C GLY A 8 -28.73 10.33 0.62
N PRO A 9 -29.60 10.18 -0.39
CA PRO A 9 -30.05 8.88 -0.88
C PRO A 9 -28.89 7.98 -1.35
N LYS A 10 -27.86 8.56 -1.97
CA LYS A 10 -26.65 7.83 -2.40
C LYS A 10 -25.90 7.19 -1.23
N ARG A 11 -25.60 7.98 -0.18
CA ARG A 11 -24.88 7.51 1.01
C ARG A 11 -25.72 6.51 1.80
N THR A 12 -27.03 6.74 1.89
CA THR A 12 -27.97 5.79 2.49
C THR A 12 -27.95 4.44 1.76
N LYS A 13 -27.99 4.44 0.42
CA LYS A 13 -27.89 3.20 -0.37
C LYS A 13 -26.57 2.48 -0.13
N ALA A 14 -25.45 3.20 -0.11
CA ALA A 14 -24.14 2.60 0.17
C ALA A 14 -24.08 2.00 1.57
N LEU A 15 -24.59 2.72 2.58
CA LEU A 15 -24.70 2.21 3.95
C LEU A 15 -25.53 0.93 4.04
N ARG A 16 -26.65 0.83 3.32
CA ARG A 16 -27.45 -0.40 3.31
C ARG A 16 -26.69 -1.60 2.75
N VAL A 17 -25.85 -1.38 1.73
CA VAL A 17 -24.98 -2.45 1.20
C VAL A 17 -23.95 -2.87 2.24
N MET A 18 -23.37 -1.92 2.97
CA MET A 18 -22.41 -2.20 4.04
C MET A 18 -23.05 -2.91 5.24
N GLU A 19 -24.26 -2.49 5.65
CA GLU A 19 -25.03 -3.13 6.74
C GLU A 19 -25.37 -4.59 6.45
N ALA A 20 -25.47 -4.97 5.18
CA ALA A 20 -25.74 -6.34 4.78
C ALA A 20 -24.52 -7.27 4.90
N LEU A 21 -23.32 -6.72 5.16
CA LEU A 21 -22.11 -7.52 5.35
C LEU A 21 -22.14 -8.26 6.70
N PRO A 22 -21.60 -9.49 6.77
CA PRO A 22 -21.40 -10.17 8.04
C PRO A 22 -20.54 -9.34 8.98
N ASP A 23 -20.93 -9.30 10.25
CA ASP A 23 -20.20 -8.57 11.30
C ASP A 23 -19.90 -7.11 10.95
N TRP A 24 -20.78 -6.46 10.18
CA TRP A 24 -20.53 -5.10 9.70
C TRP A 24 -20.30 -4.11 10.85
N ALA A 25 -21.09 -4.18 11.93
CA ALA A 25 -21.05 -3.20 13.02
C ALA A 25 -19.71 -3.18 13.77
N PRO A 26 -19.14 -4.32 14.23
CA PRO A 26 -17.80 -4.32 14.83
C PRO A 26 -16.71 -3.93 13.81
N ARG A 27 -16.77 -4.44 12.57
CA ARG A 27 -15.83 -4.07 11.50
C ARG A 27 -15.88 -2.58 11.20
N TRP A 28 -17.06 -1.98 11.23
CA TRP A 28 -17.25 -0.55 11.01
C TRP A 28 -16.60 0.28 12.10
N ARG A 29 -16.79 -0.08 13.38
CA ARG A 29 -16.12 0.59 14.49
C ARG A 29 -14.60 0.48 14.38
N GLU A 30 -14.11 -0.70 14.01
CA GLU A 30 -12.68 -0.93 13.80
C GLU A 30 -12.13 -0.06 12.67
N ALA A 31 -12.79 -0.05 11.51
CA ALA A 31 -12.37 0.75 10.35
C ALA A 31 -12.32 2.24 10.69
N VAL A 32 -13.34 2.77 11.38
CA VAL A 32 -13.36 4.16 11.85
C VAL A 32 -12.21 4.42 12.84
N GLY A 33 -11.96 3.50 13.77
CA GLY A 33 -10.87 3.61 14.74
C GLY A 33 -9.49 3.66 14.07
N ARG A 34 -9.20 2.71 13.18
CA ARG A 34 -7.95 2.66 12.41
C ARG A 34 -7.75 3.91 11.57
N LEU A 35 -8.79 4.32 10.82
CA LEU A 35 -8.71 5.50 9.96
C LEU A 35 -8.51 6.79 10.76
N SER A 36 -9.16 6.92 11.91
CA SER A 36 -8.98 8.08 12.81
C SER A 36 -7.60 8.15 13.45
N SER A 37 -6.90 7.02 13.53
CA SER A 37 -5.53 6.93 14.07
C SER A 37 -4.45 7.12 13.01
N SER A 38 -4.82 7.13 11.72
CA SER A 38 -3.89 7.28 10.61
C SER A 38 -3.54 8.74 10.37
N SER A 39 -2.26 9.10 10.57
CA SER A 39 -1.76 10.44 10.23
C SER A 39 -2.02 10.82 8.78
N PHE A 40 -1.94 9.86 7.84
CA PHE A 40 -2.24 10.09 6.43
C PHE A 40 -3.72 10.44 6.21
N ALA A 41 -4.64 9.65 6.77
CA ALA A 41 -6.08 9.85 6.57
C ALA A 41 -6.63 11.09 7.31
N THR A 42 -5.90 11.61 8.29
CA THR A 42 -6.27 12.83 9.03
C THR A 42 -5.61 14.11 8.49
N GLY A 43 -4.86 14.03 7.37
CA GLY A 43 -4.24 15.21 6.73
C GLY A 43 -2.81 15.52 7.16
N GLY A 44 -2.11 14.58 7.81
CA GLY A 44 -0.69 14.68 8.15
C GLY A 44 0.26 14.43 6.97
N GLY A 45 -0.26 14.06 5.79
CA GLY A 45 0.53 13.95 4.56
C GLY A 45 0.85 15.30 3.91
N ALA A 46 1.80 15.30 2.97
CA ALA A 46 2.27 16.52 2.29
C ALA A 46 1.16 17.30 1.54
N MET A 47 0.11 16.60 1.09
CA MET A 47 -1.02 17.19 0.38
C MET A 47 -2.20 17.54 1.30
N GLY A 48 -2.10 17.30 2.60
CA GLY A 48 -3.17 17.58 3.57
C GLY A 48 -4.47 16.81 3.32
N TRP A 49 -4.41 15.71 2.55
CA TRP A 49 -5.59 14.91 2.19
C TRP A 49 -6.26 14.31 3.42
N LYS A 50 -7.60 14.35 3.46
CA LYS A 50 -8.40 13.79 4.56
C LYS A 50 -9.41 12.81 4.03
N ALA A 51 -9.51 11.66 4.67
CA ALA A 51 -10.56 10.70 4.36
C ALA A 51 -11.91 11.23 4.86
N ASP A 52 -12.93 11.14 4.01
CA ASP A 52 -14.30 11.48 4.35
C ASP A 52 -15.16 10.22 4.54
N ILE A 53 -16.45 10.40 4.86
CA ILE A 53 -17.36 9.27 4.99
C ILE A 53 -17.55 8.53 3.66
N ASP A 54 -17.48 9.22 2.51
CA ASP A 54 -17.67 8.60 1.21
C ASP A 54 -16.55 7.59 0.91
N PHE A 55 -15.32 7.88 1.34
CA PHE A 55 -14.19 6.94 1.26
C PHE A 55 -14.51 5.61 1.96
N LEU A 56 -14.98 5.66 3.21
CA LEU A 56 -15.34 4.47 3.98
C LEU A 56 -16.58 3.74 3.44
N LEU A 57 -17.48 4.45 2.76
CA LEU A 57 -18.66 3.85 2.12
C LEU A 57 -18.32 3.10 0.82
N THR A 58 -17.08 3.16 0.35
CA THR A 58 -16.63 2.32 -0.77
C THR A 58 -16.10 0.97 -0.25
N PRO A 59 -16.46 -0.16 -0.90
CA PRO A 59 -15.94 -1.48 -0.50
C PRO A 59 -14.41 -1.51 -0.45
N THR A 60 -13.75 -0.93 -1.44
CA THR A 60 -12.29 -0.89 -1.53
C THR A 60 -11.66 -0.07 -0.40
N GLY A 61 -12.20 1.10 -0.09
CA GLY A 61 -11.70 1.96 0.99
C GLY A 61 -11.87 1.29 2.35
N PHE A 62 -13.03 0.68 2.57
CA PHE A 62 -13.33 -0.07 3.79
C PHE A 62 -12.38 -1.25 4.00
N GLU A 63 -12.24 -2.13 3.00
CA GLU A 63 -11.38 -3.31 3.12
C GLU A 63 -9.89 -2.95 3.26
N LYS A 64 -9.41 -1.93 2.54
CA LYS A 64 -8.03 -1.44 2.70
C LYS A 64 -7.77 -0.89 4.09
N THR A 65 -8.76 -0.20 4.67
CA THR A 65 -8.66 0.33 6.03
C THR A 65 -8.57 -0.81 7.05
N LEU A 66 -9.42 -1.83 6.94
CA LEU A 66 -9.38 -3.01 7.79
C LEU A 66 -8.07 -3.81 7.63
N ALA A 67 -7.55 -3.87 6.40
CA ALA A 67 -6.25 -4.48 6.13
C ALA A 67 -5.05 -3.68 6.67
N GLY A 68 -5.28 -2.49 7.24
CA GLY A 68 -4.22 -1.64 7.79
C GLY A 68 -3.34 -0.98 6.71
N ALA A 69 -3.87 -0.79 5.50
CA ALA A 69 -3.12 -0.16 4.40
C ALA A 69 -2.73 1.29 4.72
N TYR A 70 -3.47 1.94 5.62
CA TYR A 70 -3.28 3.33 6.02
C TYR A 70 -2.78 3.48 7.46
N ASP A 71 -2.50 2.37 8.15
CA ASP A 71 -1.99 2.42 9.52
C ASP A 71 -0.60 3.08 9.51
N ASP A 72 -0.31 3.88 10.53
CA ASP A 72 0.98 4.55 10.66
C ASP A 72 2.06 3.50 10.93
N ARG A 73 2.79 3.12 9.88
CA ARG A 73 3.91 2.19 10.00
C ARG A 73 5.10 2.93 10.61
N PRO A 74 5.82 2.32 11.57
CA PRO A 74 7.11 2.86 11.98
C PRO A 74 7.99 2.91 10.73
N LYS A 75 8.40 4.11 10.33
CA LYS A 75 9.40 4.26 9.28
C LYS A 75 10.71 3.70 9.82
N GLU A 76 11.00 2.44 9.52
CA GLU A 76 12.39 1.99 9.51
C GLU A 76 13.13 2.92 8.56
N ARG A 77 14.03 3.71 9.14
CA ARG A 77 14.90 4.62 8.41
C ARG A 77 15.56 3.77 7.33
N PRO A 78 15.44 4.08 6.03
CA PRO A 78 16.08 3.27 5.01
C PRO A 78 17.57 3.22 5.36
N ALA A 79 18.09 2.04 5.65
CA ALA A 79 19.52 1.84 5.71
C ALA A 79 20.05 2.38 4.37
N ILE A 80 20.96 3.34 4.44
CA ILE A 80 21.57 3.97 3.28
C ILE A 80 22.05 2.82 2.37
N ARG A 81 21.33 2.58 1.27
CA ARG A 81 21.79 1.67 0.23
C ARG A 81 22.88 2.44 -0.50
N THR A 82 24.09 2.42 0.03
CA THR A 82 25.29 2.78 -0.72
C THR A 82 25.36 1.79 -1.87
N GLN A 83 24.78 2.17 -3.01
CA GLN A 83 25.11 1.49 -4.26
C GLN A 83 26.58 1.82 -4.53
N PRO A 84 27.49 0.83 -4.64
CA PRO A 84 28.81 1.10 -5.18
C PRO A 84 28.62 1.45 -6.66
N SER A 85 28.59 2.76 -6.95
CA SER A 85 28.75 3.29 -8.29
C SER A 85 30.19 3.00 -8.73
N GLY A 86 30.39 1.85 -9.36
CA GLY A 86 31.72 1.40 -9.78
C GLY A 86 31.70 0.03 -10.44
N LEU A 87 30.94 -0.13 -11.52
CA LEU A 87 31.17 -1.17 -12.51
C LEU A 87 31.41 -0.47 -13.85
N SER A 88 32.66 -0.02 -14.07
CA SER A 88 33.12 0.33 -15.41
C SER A 88 33.06 -0.94 -16.25
N ALA A 89 32.24 -0.87 -17.29
CA ALA A 89 32.08 -1.91 -18.29
C ALA A 89 33.28 -1.89 -19.23
N GLU A 90 34.42 -2.43 -18.79
CA GLU A 90 35.58 -2.61 -19.66
C GLU A 90 36.02 -4.07 -19.61
N ASN A 91 36.22 -4.66 -20.79
CA ASN A 91 36.78 -5.98 -21.09
C ASN A 91 35.78 -7.07 -21.49
N PHE A 92 35.10 -6.84 -22.61
CA PHE A 92 34.83 -7.93 -23.55
C PHE A 92 35.71 -7.72 -24.79
N SER A 93 36.97 -8.15 -24.73
CA SER A 93 37.84 -8.21 -25.91
C SER A 93 37.93 -9.65 -26.40
N LEU A 94 37.26 -9.91 -27.51
CA LEU A 94 37.40 -11.09 -28.35
C LEU A 94 38.83 -11.18 -28.91
N THR A 95 39.60 -12.18 -28.50
CA THR A 95 40.62 -12.81 -29.35
C THR A 95 40.72 -14.30 -29.00
N SER A 96 40.09 -15.15 -29.81
CA SER A 96 40.57 -16.52 -30.08
C SER A 96 41.90 -16.46 -30.85
N PRO A 97 42.64 -17.56 -31.13
CA PRO A 97 42.36 -18.99 -30.92
C PRO A 97 43.53 -19.75 -30.26
N VAL A 98 43.42 -21.07 -30.00
CA VAL A 98 44.44 -22.08 -30.40
C VAL A 98 43.89 -23.50 -30.15
N SER A 99 44.17 -24.34 -31.14
CA SER A 99 43.87 -25.76 -31.35
C SER A 99 44.44 -26.76 -30.32
N VAL A 100 43.67 -27.86 -30.21
CA VAL A 100 44.05 -29.30 -30.19
C VAL A 100 45.12 -29.73 -29.18
N HIS A 101 44.77 -30.65 -28.27
CA HIS A 101 45.57 -31.84 -27.95
C HIS A 101 44.67 -33.01 -27.49
N ASP A 102 44.80 -34.10 -28.23
CA ASP A 102 44.73 -35.54 -27.90
C ASP A 102 44.46 -35.93 -26.43
N ILE A 103 43.43 -36.76 -26.20
CA ILE A 103 43.43 -37.82 -25.16
C ILE A 103 42.60 -38.99 -25.70
N GLY A 104 43.25 -40.16 -25.84
CA GLY A 104 42.71 -41.35 -26.48
C GLY A 104 42.06 -42.39 -25.55
N LEU A 105 41.94 -43.58 -26.15
CA LEU A 105 41.58 -44.91 -25.59
C LEU A 105 40.14 -45.05 -25.03
N ALA A 106 39.37 -46.09 -25.35
CA ALA A 106 39.68 -47.43 -25.83
C ALA A 106 38.53 -48.02 -26.67
#